data_AF-A0A182T665-F1
#
_entry.id   AF-A0A182T665-F1
#
_cell.length_a   1.000
_cell.length_b   1.000
_cell.length_c   1.000
_cell.angle_alpha   90.00
_cell.angle_beta   90.00
_cell.angle_gamma   90.00
#
_symmetry.space_group_name_H-M   'P 1'
#
loop_
_entity.id
_entity.type
_entity.pdbx_description
1 polymer ?
#
loop_
_entity_poly.entity_id
_entity_poly.type
_entity_poly.pdbx_seq_one_letter_code
_entity_poly.pdbx_strand_id
1 'polypeptide(L)'
;MASHAEAKTNAILETPARTVDAEDAETKLIQKAEHHMEHTYMGSHVCMLICQLVMGEPGYEQVARKHLKHNNFKRMVAALSRYYEFLNLTTNADAESTAHKRQTKEAIDYLGQLDGCESSGVVRTGTTANPADATTAAATFSE
;
A
#
# COMPACT_ATOMS: atom_id res chain seq x y z
N MET A 1 -61.58 3.92 0.59
CA MET A 1 -60.40 4.80 0.46
C MET A 1 -59.40 4.58 1.61
N ALA A 2 -58.95 3.33 1.85
CA ALA A 2 -58.00 3.01 2.93
C ALA A 2 -56.66 2.44 2.42
N SER A 3 -56.66 1.79 1.25
CA SER A 3 -55.47 1.14 0.66
C SER A 3 -54.31 2.08 0.30
N HIS A 4 -54.57 3.35 0.00
CA HIS A 4 -53.52 4.30 -0.37
C HIS A 4 -52.69 4.83 0.81
N ALA A 5 -53.20 4.73 2.05
CA ALA A 5 -52.50 5.16 3.27
C ALA A 5 -51.52 4.09 3.79
N GLU A 6 -51.87 2.81 3.63
CA GLU A 6 -51.03 1.67 4.00
C GLU A 6 -49.79 1.55 3.08
N ALA A 7 -49.96 1.83 1.78
CA ALA A 7 -48.86 1.83 0.81
C ALA A 7 -47.77 2.88 1.10
N LYS A 8 -48.12 4.03 1.68
CA LYS A 8 -47.15 5.07 2.07
C LYS A 8 -46.47 4.77 3.41
N THR A 9 -47.09 3.95 4.26
CA THR A 9 -46.55 3.58 5.57
C THR A 9 -45.51 2.46 5.46
N ASN A 10 -45.71 1.49 4.56
CA ASN A 10 -44.70 0.44 4.28
C ASN A 10 -43.40 0.96 3.67
N ALA A 11 -43.46 2.02 2.83
CA ALA A 11 -42.27 2.60 2.22
C ALA A 11 -41.31 3.26 3.24
N ILE A 12 -41.81 3.66 4.40
CA ILE A 12 -41.02 4.29 5.48
C ILE A 12 -40.40 3.22 6.39
N LEU A 13 -41.04 2.05 6.54
CA LEU A 13 -40.59 0.99 7.44
C LEU A 13 -39.58 0.02 6.82
N GLU A 14 -39.55 -0.13 5.49
CA GLU A 14 -38.58 -1.00 4.80
C GLU A 14 -37.22 -0.33 4.50
N THR A 15 -37.12 0.99 4.70
CA THR A 15 -35.94 1.79 4.37
C THR A 15 -35.03 2.27 5.55
N PRO A 16 -35.13 1.80 6.82
CA PRO A 16 -34.16 2.16 7.85
C PRO A 16 -33.15 1.06 8.20
N ALA A 17 -33.52 -0.22 8.22
CA ALA A 17 -32.60 -1.26 8.72
C ALA A 17 -31.48 -1.59 7.70
N ARG A 18 -31.84 -1.76 6.43
CA ARG A 18 -30.89 -2.17 5.38
C ARG A 18 -29.93 -1.06 4.96
N THR A 19 -30.35 0.19 5.08
CA THR A 19 -29.54 1.39 4.80
C THR A 19 -28.60 1.70 5.95
N VAL A 20 -29.07 1.61 7.20
CA VAL A 20 -28.23 1.77 8.39
C VAL A 20 -27.16 0.67 8.46
N ASP A 21 -27.49 -0.60 8.14
CA ASP A 21 -26.50 -1.68 8.06
C ASP A 21 -25.43 -1.43 6.97
N ALA A 22 -25.80 -0.77 5.87
CA ALA A 22 -24.87 -0.41 4.79
C ALA A 22 -23.97 0.77 5.16
N GLU A 23 -24.53 1.82 5.78
CA GLU A 23 -23.78 2.99 6.30
C GLU A 23 -22.80 2.57 7.40
N ASP A 24 -23.20 1.65 8.28
CA ASP A 24 -22.34 1.07 9.31
C ASP A 24 -21.21 0.22 8.71
N ALA A 25 -21.49 -0.52 7.62
CA ALA A 25 -20.48 -1.30 6.92
C ALA A 25 -19.46 -0.39 6.21
N GLU A 26 -19.92 0.68 5.55
CA GLU A 26 -19.06 1.69 4.92
C GLU A 26 -18.16 2.36 5.97
N THR A 27 -18.73 2.80 7.08
CA THR A 27 -18.00 3.45 8.17
C THR A 27 -16.89 2.54 8.72
N LYS A 28 -17.19 1.24 8.91
CA LYS A 28 -16.19 0.25 9.36
C LYS A 28 -15.06 0.04 8.35
N LEU A 29 -15.36 0.09 7.05
CA LEU A 29 -14.33 -0.02 6.02
C LEU A 29 -13.41 1.20 6.00
N ILE A 30 -13.96 2.41 6.17
CA ILE A 30 -13.20 3.65 6.26
C ILE A 30 -12.26 3.61 7.48
N GLN A 31 -12.79 3.30 8.67
CA GLN A 31 -11.98 3.19 9.90
C GLN A 31 -10.87 2.15 9.77
N LYS A 32 -11.15 1.02 9.10
CA LYS A 32 -10.14 -0.01 8.87
C LYS A 32 -9.04 0.46 7.93
N ALA A 33 -9.38 1.23 6.90
CA ALA A 33 -8.41 1.83 6.00
C ALA A 33 -7.55 2.87 6.72
N GLU A 34 -8.18 3.77 7.49
CA GLU A 34 -7.49 4.78 8.30
C GLU A 34 -6.51 4.13 9.29
N HIS A 35 -6.96 3.15 10.06
CA HIS A 35 -6.10 2.46 11.03
C HIS A 35 -4.92 1.75 10.36
N HIS A 36 -5.13 1.14 9.19
CA HIS A 36 -4.05 0.53 8.42
C HIS A 36 -3.04 1.57 7.91
N MET A 37 -3.52 2.74 7.49
CA MET A 37 -2.68 3.87 7.07
C MET A 37 -1.85 4.42 8.23
N GLU A 38 -2.45 4.62 9.41
CA GLU A 38 -1.75 5.04 10.62
C GLU A 38 -0.64 4.06 11.00
N HIS A 39 -0.94 2.76 10.97
CA HIS A 39 0.04 1.73 11.27
C HIS A 39 1.22 1.75 10.28
N THR A 40 0.94 1.94 8.99
CA THR A 40 1.98 2.05 7.95
C THR A 40 2.81 3.32 8.12
N TYR A 41 2.16 4.44 8.47
CA TYR A 41 2.81 5.73 8.74
C TYR A 41 3.77 5.65 9.93
N MET A 42 3.30 5.10 11.06
CA MET A 42 4.11 4.91 12.27
C MET A 42 5.27 3.95 12.04
N GLY A 43 5.01 2.82 11.36
CA GLY A 43 6.06 1.86 11.01
C GLY A 43 7.17 2.48 10.15
N SER A 44 6.82 3.41 9.27
CA SER A 44 7.77 4.09 8.39
C SER A 44 8.64 5.10 9.13
N HIS A 45 8.10 5.80 10.13
CA HIS A 45 8.89 6.67 11.01
C HIS A 45 9.93 5.89 11.81
N VAL A 46 9.55 4.71 12.33
CA VAL A 46 10.50 3.81 12.99
C VAL A 46 11.58 3.35 12.00
N CYS A 47 11.21 3.03 10.76
CA CYS A 47 12.18 2.64 9.73
C CYS A 47 13.16 3.78 9.39
N MET A 48 12.67 5.02 9.29
CA MET A 48 13.51 6.21 9.06
C MET A 48 14.50 6.41 10.20
N LEU A 49 14.06 6.31 11.47
CA LEU A 49 14.94 6.43 12.64
C LEU A 49 16.06 5.38 12.60
N ILE A 50 15.71 4.10 12.34
CA ILE A 50 16.71 3.03 12.24
C ILE A 50 17.67 3.31 11.07
N CYS A 51 17.17 3.75 9.92
CA CYS A 51 18.01 4.09 8.78
C CYS A 51 19.05 5.17 9.13
N GLN A 52 18.64 6.24 9.83
CA GLN A 52 19.55 7.30 10.24
C GLN A 52 20.63 6.79 11.21
N LEU A 53 20.28 5.89 12.14
CA LEU A 53 21.25 5.28 13.05
C LEU A 53 22.26 4.41 12.29
N VAL A 54 21.78 3.60 11.34
CA VAL A 54 22.65 2.70 10.56
C VAL A 54 23.56 3.49 9.61
N MET A 55 23.06 4.55 8.97
CA MET A 55 23.85 5.44 8.11
C MET A 55 24.96 6.16 8.88
N GLY A 56 24.73 6.49 10.16
CA GLY A 56 25.67 7.27 10.97
C GLY A 56 26.85 6.47 11.50
N GLU A 57 26.68 5.18 11.78
CA GLU A 57 27.72 4.34 12.40
C GLU A 57 27.61 2.88 11.93
N PRO A 58 28.64 2.30 11.28
CA PRO A 58 28.61 0.92 10.77
C PRO A 58 28.30 -0.14 11.82
N GLY A 59 28.65 0.10 13.09
CA GLY A 59 28.38 -0.80 14.20
C GLY A 59 26.88 -1.03 14.45
N TYR A 60 26.03 -0.03 14.16
CA TYR A 60 24.59 -0.14 14.36
C TYR A 60 23.89 -0.98 13.31
N GLU A 61 24.48 -1.19 12.13
CA GLU A 61 23.92 -2.08 11.12
C GLU A 61 23.75 -3.50 11.66
N GLN A 62 24.81 -4.06 12.24
CA GLN A 62 24.78 -5.42 12.78
C GLN A 62 23.84 -5.56 13.96
N VAL A 63 23.71 -4.52 14.78
CA VAL A 63 22.74 -4.49 15.88
C VAL A 63 21.33 -4.49 15.32
N ALA A 64 21.01 -3.60 14.38
CA ALA A 64 19.70 -3.53 13.75
C ALA A 64 19.32 -4.87 13.10
N ARG A 65 20.22 -5.47 12.32
CA ARG A 65 19.99 -6.77 11.66
C ARG A 65 19.60 -7.87 12.64
N LYS A 66 20.27 -7.97 13.80
CA LYS A 66 19.95 -8.98 14.83
C LYS A 66 18.51 -8.90 15.35
N HIS A 67 17.89 -7.74 15.28
CA HIS A 67 16.49 -7.52 15.70
C HIS A 67 15.49 -7.65 14.55
N LEU A 68 15.96 -7.78 13.30
CA LEU A 68 15.11 -7.93 12.13
C LEU A 68 14.91 -9.41 11.77
N LYS A 69 13.71 -9.73 11.28
CA LYS A 69 13.42 -11.07 10.77
C LYS A 69 14.33 -11.38 9.58
N HIS A 70 15.02 -12.51 9.63
CA HIS A 70 15.99 -12.97 8.61
C HIS A 70 17.25 -12.07 8.48
N ASN A 71 17.55 -11.25 9.49
CA ASN A 71 18.73 -10.39 9.53
C ASN A 71 18.90 -9.44 8.33
N ASN A 72 17.79 -9.01 7.73
CA ASN A 72 17.77 -8.13 6.56
C ASN A 72 16.73 -7.02 6.67
N PHE A 73 16.93 -5.96 5.88
CA PHE A 73 16.14 -4.75 5.82
C PHE A 73 14.97 -4.81 4.83
N LYS A 74 14.79 -5.91 4.08
CA LYS A 74 13.74 -6.06 3.04
C LYS A 74 12.34 -5.65 3.51
N ARG A 75 11.96 -5.99 4.76
CA ARG A 75 10.67 -5.58 5.33
C ARG A 75 10.56 -4.07 5.58
N MET A 76 11.65 -3.44 6.01
CA MET A 76 11.73 -2.00 6.20
C MET A 76 11.68 -1.28 4.86
N VAL A 77 12.43 -1.76 3.86
CA VAL A 77 12.40 -1.26 2.48
C VAL A 77 10.96 -1.30 1.95
N ALA A 78 10.26 -2.43 2.08
CA ALA A 78 8.87 -2.55 1.62
C ALA A 78 7.90 -1.61 2.35
N ALA A 79 8.11 -1.32 3.65
CA ALA A 79 7.30 -0.36 4.39
C ALA A 79 7.57 1.08 3.91
N LEU A 80 8.84 1.45 3.80
CA LEU A 80 9.27 2.76 3.31
C LEU A 80 8.82 3.01 1.86
N SER A 81 8.86 2.02 0.98
CA SER A 81 8.37 2.16 -0.40
C SER A 81 6.88 2.50 -0.46
N ARG A 82 6.03 1.82 0.33
CA ARG A 82 4.60 2.16 0.43
C ARG A 82 4.39 3.55 1.01
N TYR A 83 5.21 3.94 1.98
CA TYR A 83 5.15 5.28 2.55
C TYR A 83 5.60 6.36 1.56
N TYR A 84 6.64 6.10 0.76
CA TYR A 84 7.08 7.00 -0.30
C TYR A 84 5.99 7.18 -1.37
N GLU A 85 5.31 6.10 -1.77
CA GLU A 85 4.13 6.18 -2.65
C GLU A 85 3.01 7.02 -2.01
N PHE A 86 2.73 6.81 -0.73
CA PHE A 86 1.76 7.61 0.02
C PHE A 86 2.14 9.10 0.06
N LEU A 87 3.41 9.45 0.29
CA LEU A 87 3.87 10.83 0.25
C LEU A 87 3.72 11.42 -1.16
N ASN A 88 4.01 10.65 -2.21
CA ASN A 88 3.79 11.10 -3.59
C ASN A 88 2.33 11.48 -3.88
N LEU A 89 1.37 10.86 -3.18
CA LEU A 89 -0.06 11.12 -3.34
C LEU A 89 -0.59 12.26 -2.46
N THR A 90 0.01 12.48 -1.28
CA THR A 90 -0.60 13.30 -0.22
C THR A 90 0.12 14.61 0.07
N THR A 91 1.40 14.71 -0.27
CA THR A 91 2.15 15.95 -0.03
C THR A 91 2.07 16.89 -1.22
N ASN A 92 2.14 18.19 -0.94
CA ASN A 92 2.30 19.22 -1.96
C ASN A 92 3.76 19.31 -2.44
N ALA A 93 4.06 20.23 -3.35
CA ALA A 93 5.40 20.46 -3.90
C ALA A 93 6.22 21.51 -3.13
N ASP A 94 5.93 21.73 -1.84
CA ASP A 94 6.74 22.65 -1.04
C ASP A 94 8.12 22.05 -0.69
N ALA A 95 9.02 22.92 -0.21
CA ALA A 95 10.41 22.56 0.03
C ALA A 95 10.56 21.48 1.12
N GLU A 96 9.75 21.57 2.18
CA GLU A 96 9.79 20.63 3.30
C GLU A 96 9.28 19.24 2.88
N SER A 97 8.13 19.18 2.20
CA SER A 97 7.56 17.96 1.65
C SER A 97 8.50 17.31 0.64
N THR A 98 9.11 18.11 -0.24
CA THR A 98 10.05 17.61 -1.24
C THR A 98 11.32 17.06 -0.59
N ALA A 99 11.84 17.72 0.44
CA ALA A 99 12.99 17.25 1.20
C ALA A 99 12.68 15.93 1.92
N HIS A 100 11.52 15.84 2.59
CA HIS A 100 11.09 14.62 3.28
C HIS A 100 10.92 13.43 2.33
N LYS A 101 10.32 13.67 1.15
CA LYS A 101 10.24 12.68 0.08
C LYS A 101 11.61 12.20 -0.37
N ARG A 102 12.54 13.13 -0.62
CA ARG A 102 13.91 12.79 -1.04
C ARG A 102 14.62 11.96 0.03
N GLN A 103 14.55 12.37 1.29
CA GLN A 103 15.14 11.63 2.41
C GLN A 103 14.56 10.22 2.52
N THR A 104 13.25 10.06 2.33
CA THR A 104 12.60 8.75 2.33
C THR A 104 13.12 7.87 1.18
N LYS A 105 13.32 8.44 -0.01
CA LYS A 105 13.89 7.71 -1.15
C LYS A 105 15.34 7.29 -0.91
N GLU A 106 16.16 8.20 -0.37
CA GLU A 106 17.55 7.92 0.02
C GLU A 106 17.63 6.76 1.03
N ALA A 107 16.72 6.74 2.01
CA ALA A 107 16.63 5.65 2.99
C ALA A 107 16.27 4.30 2.35
N ILE A 108 15.32 4.28 1.40
CA ILE A 108 14.96 3.08 0.64
C ILE A 108 16.18 2.55 -0.11
N ASP A 109 16.89 3.43 -0.81
CA ASP A 109 18.01 3.04 -1.67
C ASP A 109 19.20 2.54 -0.85
N TYR A 110 19.53 3.22 0.24
CA TYR A 110 20.60 2.80 1.14
C TYR A 110 20.33 1.43 1.77
N LEU A 111 19.15 1.24 2.38
CA LEU A 111 18.78 -0.03 3.00
C LEU A 111 18.67 -1.17 1.97
N GLY A 112 18.20 -0.85 0.75
CA GLY A 112 18.15 -1.81 -0.35
C GLY A 112 19.55 -2.27 -0.79
N GLN A 113 20.50 -1.32 -0.91
CA GLN A 113 21.89 -1.62 -1.25
C GLN A 113 22.57 -2.53 -0.22
N LEU A 114 22.31 -2.34 1.07
CA LEU A 114 22.86 -3.18 2.15
C LEU A 114 22.47 -4.67 2.03
N ASP A 115 21.36 -4.99 1.37
CA ASP A 115 20.87 -6.37 1.20
C ASP A 115 21.07 -6.91 -0.23
N GLY A 116 21.63 -6.11 -1.14
CA GLY A 116 21.61 -6.42 -2.58
C GLY A 116 20.19 -6.56 -3.13
N CYS A 117 19.21 -5.92 -2.49
CA CYS A 117 17.81 -5.95 -2.90
C CYS A 117 17.51 -4.66 -3.66
N GLU A 118 17.67 -4.68 -4.99
CA GLU A 118 17.08 -3.61 -5.81
C GLU A 118 15.57 -3.62 -5.54
N SER A 119 15.00 -2.44 -5.25
CA SER A 119 13.58 -2.27 -4.91
C SER A 119 12.72 -2.86 -6.03
N SER A 120 12.31 -4.12 -5.88
CA SER A 120 11.42 -4.79 -6.80
C SER A 120 10.06 -4.12 -6.65
N GLY A 121 9.81 -3.13 -7.52
CA GLY A 121 8.54 -2.46 -7.65
C GLY A 121 7.46 -3.51 -7.80
N VAL A 122 6.38 -3.35 -7.05
CA VAL A 122 5.21 -4.21 -7.12
C VAL A 122 4.73 -4.25 -8.58
N VAL A 123 5.00 -5.35 -9.28
CA VAL A 123 4.34 -5.68 -10.54
C VAL A 123 2.88 -5.91 -10.19
N ARG A 124 2.02 -4.93 -10.49
CA ARG A 124 0.57 -5.14 -10.51
C ARG A 124 0.28 -6.08 -11.67
N THR A 125 0.12 -7.37 -11.39
CA THR A 125 -0.52 -8.32 -12.31
C THR A 125 -2.01 -7.98 -12.38
N GLY A 126 -2.35 -6.98 -13.17
CA GLY A 126 -3.69 -6.80 -13.72
C GLY A 126 -3.78 -7.55 -15.03
N THR A 127 -4.11 -8.84 -14.96
CA THR A 127 -4.45 -9.63 -16.14
C THR A 127 -5.76 -9.11 -16.73
N THR A 128 -5.67 -8.36 -17.83
CA THR A 128 -6.75 -8.30 -18.83
C THR A 128 -6.20 -8.92 -20.10
N ALA A 129 -6.48 -10.21 -20.27
CA ALA A 129 -6.24 -10.92 -21.52
C ALA A 129 -7.17 -10.34 -22.60
N ASN A 130 -6.57 -9.79 -23.67
CA ASN A 130 -7.29 -9.43 -24.88
C ASN A 130 -7.13 -10.59 -25.88
N PRO A 131 -8.20 -11.20 -26.42
CA PRO A 131 -8.08 -12.33 -27.32
C PRO A 131 -8.01 -11.80 -28.76
N ALA A 132 -6.81 -11.53 -29.26
CA ALA A 132 -6.68 -11.09 -30.65
C ALA A 132 -5.36 -11.48 -31.33
N ASP A 133 -4.63 -12.47 -30.83
CA ASP A 133 -3.47 -12.97 -31.57
C ASP A 133 -3.25 -14.47 -31.38
N ALA A 134 -3.98 -15.23 -32.19
CA ALA A 134 -3.82 -16.67 -32.29
C ALA A 134 -4.09 -17.12 -33.73
N THR A 135 -3.30 -16.68 -34.71
CA THR A 135 -3.16 -17.39 -36.00
C THR A 135 -1.86 -17.01 -36.71
N THR A 136 -0.71 -17.55 -36.29
CA THR A 136 0.38 -17.90 -37.22
C THR A 136 1.32 -18.93 -36.61
N ALA A 137 0.97 -20.21 -36.70
CA ALA A 137 1.90 -21.30 -36.41
C ALA A 137 1.48 -22.56 -37.17
N ALA A 138 1.81 -22.62 -38.46
CA ALA A 138 1.79 -23.87 -39.22
C ALA A 138 2.72 -23.73 -40.43
N ALA A 139 3.96 -24.24 -40.30
CA ALA A 139 4.71 -24.91 -41.37
C ALA A 139 6.20 -25.04 -40.99
N THR A 140 6.57 -26.07 -40.23
CA THR A 140 7.83 -26.79 -40.46
C THR A 140 7.76 -28.15 -39.79
N PHE A 141 7.59 -29.21 -40.57
CA PHE A 141 8.02 -30.55 -40.19
C PHE A 141 8.56 -31.23 -41.45
N SER A 142 9.84 -31.56 -41.41
CA SER A 142 10.55 -32.40 -42.37
C SER A 142 10.67 -33.79 -41.74
N GLU A 143 10.20 -34.83 -42.44
CA GLU A 143 10.98 -35.98 -42.94
C GLU A 143 10.06 -36.87 -43.79
#